data_AF-A0A7T8KIN2-F1
#
_entry.id   AF-A0A7T8KIN2-F1
#
_cell.length_a   1.000
_cell.length_b   1.000
_cell.length_c   1.000
_cell.angle_alpha   90.00
_cell.angle_beta   90.00
_cell.angle_gamma   90.00
#
_symmetry.space_group_name_H-M   'P 1'
#
loop_
_entity.id
_entity.type
_entity.pdbx_description
1 polymer ?
#
loop_
_entity_poly.entity_id
_entity_poly.type
_entity_poly.pdbx_seq_one_letter_code
_entity_poly.pdbx_strand_id
1 'polypeptide(L)'
;MTKGTKAGLSRETFLAAQHTANVLQELANYLLTEKGFQYALLGKINSDPLEQRFGWYRQLAGANYFISVRQFLEAERKIRFKSLVNVNKLTMTEVTDIFREPEGHKAKINEEGDKLLACLSSDNLCSESDVQLSGEEGVVYYIGGYIARSLLKRTKCKSCSSLLAKNRSPPNLELLEDYEEGSSKKEEFCQLLNRGGLVTPSDHVYLTCMHVLQLKAELFDDDYTQELFLASSFPRAVFVNILTKKILNTSASDSIFSQ
;
A
#
# COMPACT_ATOMS: atom_id res chain seq x y z
N MET A 1 40.84 47.54 -16.15
CA MET A 1 39.38 47.39 -16.36
C MET A 1 38.78 46.74 -15.11
N THR A 2 38.17 47.53 -14.25
CA THR A 2 37.56 47.08 -12.99
C THR A 2 36.23 46.40 -13.29
N LYS A 3 36.09 45.11 -12.93
CA LYS A 3 34.81 44.40 -12.93
C LYS A 3 33.89 45.11 -11.94
N GLY A 4 32.92 45.87 -12.46
CA GLY A 4 31.87 46.47 -11.64
C GLY A 4 31.10 45.39 -10.90
N THR A 5 31.21 45.38 -9.58
CA THR A 5 30.42 44.55 -8.67
C THR A 5 28.95 44.96 -8.80
N LYS A 6 28.12 44.11 -9.41
CA LYS A 6 26.65 44.25 -9.35
C LYS A 6 26.22 43.90 -7.92
N ALA A 7 26.17 44.91 -7.05
CA ALA A 7 25.54 44.81 -5.75
C ALA A 7 24.02 44.79 -5.94
N GLY A 8 23.40 43.61 -5.84
CA GLY A 8 21.95 43.44 -5.90
C GLY A 8 21.54 42.03 -6.35
N LEU A 9 20.30 41.64 -6.02
CA LEU A 9 19.67 40.45 -6.56
C LEU A 9 19.48 40.59 -8.08
N SER A 10 19.53 39.48 -8.81
CA SER A 10 19.12 39.49 -10.22
C SER A 10 17.62 39.87 -10.31
N ARG A 11 17.20 40.39 -11.46
CA ARG A 11 15.79 40.74 -11.70
C ARG A 11 14.88 39.54 -11.44
N GLU A 12 15.29 38.36 -11.91
CA GLU A 12 14.56 37.10 -11.76
C GLU A 12 14.46 36.69 -10.29
N THR A 13 15.57 36.79 -9.55
CA THR A 13 15.60 36.44 -8.13
C THR A 13 14.74 37.39 -7.30
N PHE A 14 14.79 38.68 -7.61
CA PHE A 14 13.96 39.69 -6.95
C PHE A 14 12.47 39.46 -7.21
N LEU A 15 12.09 39.22 -8.47
CA LEU A 15 10.69 38.91 -8.83
C LEU A 15 10.22 37.61 -8.17
N ALA A 16 11.04 36.55 -8.18
CA ALA A 16 10.70 35.30 -7.53
C ALA A 16 10.48 35.49 -6.02
N ALA A 17 11.33 36.26 -5.34
CA ALA A 17 11.16 36.58 -3.93
C ALA A 17 9.86 37.36 -3.67
N GLN A 18 9.56 38.37 -4.49
CA GLN A 18 8.32 39.14 -4.39
C GLN A 18 7.08 38.26 -4.59
N HIS A 19 7.07 37.43 -5.63
CA HIS A 19 5.98 36.49 -5.89
C HIS A 19 5.81 35.49 -4.76
N THR A 20 6.91 34.91 -4.26
CA THR A 20 6.86 33.92 -3.19
C THR A 20 6.30 34.52 -1.90
N ALA A 21 6.73 35.74 -1.53
CA ALA A 21 6.24 36.42 -0.34
C ALA A 21 4.73 36.71 -0.42
N ASN A 22 4.27 37.27 -1.54
CA ASN A 22 2.86 37.60 -1.73
C ASN A 22 1.98 36.35 -1.79
N VAL A 23 2.38 35.34 -2.56
CA VAL A 23 1.60 34.10 -2.72
C VAL A 23 1.53 33.31 -1.41
N LEU A 24 2.63 33.24 -0.64
CA LEU A 24 2.60 32.55 0.65
C LEU A 24 1.66 33.23 1.66
N GLN A 25 1.55 34.57 1.62
CA GLN A 25 0.60 35.31 2.45
C GLN A 25 -0.85 35.00 2.04
N GLU A 26 -1.16 35.12 0.74
CA GLU A 26 -2.49 34.82 0.21
C GLU A 26 -2.91 33.37 0.50
N LEU A 27 -1.98 32.44 0.32
CA LEU A 27 -2.20 31.02 0.61
C LEU A 27 -2.42 30.77 2.10
N ALA A 28 -1.66 31.42 2.99
CA ALA A 28 -1.89 31.31 4.43
C ALA A 28 -3.29 31.77 4.80
N ASN A 29 -3.73 32.92 4.28
CA ASN A 29 -5.08 33.43 4.53
C ASN A 29 -6.13 32.42 4.04
N TYR A 30 -6.04 31.97 2.78
CA TYR A 30 -6.95 30.97 2.22
C TYR A 30 -7.07 29.70 3.09
N LEU A 31 -5.94 29.16 3.54
CA LEU A 31 -5.92 27.96 4.39
C LEU A 31 -6.59 28.19 5.75
N LEU A 32 -6.37 29.36 6.36
CA LEU A 32 -6.92 29.68 7.68
C LEU A 32 -8.40 30.04 7.61
N THR A 33 -8.81 30.90 6.69
CA THR A 33 -10.19 31.42 6.64
C THR A 33 -11.13 30.54 5.82
N GLU A 34 -10.71 30.01 4.67
CA GLU A 34 -11.61 29.27 3.77
C GLU A 34 -11.56 27.76 4.01
N LYS A 35 -10.41 27.22 4.39
CA LYS A 35 -10.25 25.78 4.68
C LYS A 35 -10.34 25.43 6.16
N GLY A 36 -10.41 26.42 7.05
CA GLY A 36 -10.61 26.22 8.48
C GLY A 36 -9.44 25.55 9.20
N PHE A 37 -8.22 25.62 8.66
CA PHE A 37 -7.03 25.12 9.36
C PHE A 37 -6.69 26.02 10.55
N GLN A 38 -6.25 25.43 11.67
CA GLN A 38 -5.83 26.21 12.85
C GLN A 38 -4.51 26.96 12.63
N TYR A 39 -3.62 26.43 11.79
CA TYR A 39 -2.33 27.02 11.47
C TYR A 39 -1.86 26.56 10.09
N ALA A 40 -0.96 27.32 9.45
CA ALA A 40 -0.37 26.98 8.16
C ALA A 40 1.16 26.85 8.27
N LEU A 41 1.71 25.70 7.84
CA LEU A 41 3.15 25.44 7.83
C LEU A 41 3.76 25.77 6.47
N LEU A 42 3.99 27.06 6.21
CA LEU A 42 4.52 27.53 4.93
C LEU A 42 5.91 26.94 4.60
N GLY A 43 6.70 26.56 5.60
CA GLY A 43 7.99 25.87 5.40
C GLY A 43 7.88 24.46 4.79
N LYS A 44 6.68 23.91 4.64
CA LYS A 44 6.43 22.67 3.87
C LYS A 44 6.17 22.92 2.39
N ILE A 45 6.05 24.18 1.99
CA ILE A 45 5.76 24.63 0.62
C ILE A 45 7.08 25.02 -0.05
N ASN A 46 7.97 24.04 -0.22
CA ASN A 46 9.27 24.20 -0.85
C ASN A 46 9.69 22.91 -1.58
N SER A 47 10.78 23.00 -2.35
CA SER A 47 11.35 21.87 -3.08
C SER A 47 12.29 21.00 -2.24
N ASP A 48 12.65 21.39 -1.02
CA ASP A 48 13.64 20.68 -0.19
C ASP A 48 13.37 19.17 -0.04
N PRO A 49 12.13 18.69 0.19
CA PRO A 49 11.87 17.25 0.26
C PRO A 49 12.15 16.52 -1.06
N LEU A 50 11.92 17.18 -2.21
CA LEU A 50 12.26 16.65 -3.52
C LEU A 50 13.78 16.60 -3.71
N GLU A 51 14.48 17.65 -3.30
CA GLU A 51 15.93 17.73 -3.37
C GLU A 51 16.63 16.70 -2.47
N GLN A 52 16.09 16.49 -1.26
CA GLN A 52 16.52 15.44 -0.35
C GLN A 52 16.37 14.06 -1.03
N ARG A 53 15.24 13.82 -1.70
CA ARG A 53 15.00 12.58 -2.45
C ARG A 53 15.96 12.42 -3.63
N PHE A 54 16.29 13.50 -4.33
CA PHE A 54 17.36 13.48 -5.34
C PHE A 54 18.73 13.16 -4.75
N GLY A 55 19.01 13.63 -3.52
CA GLY A 55 20.19 13.26 -2.75
C GLY A 55 20.29 11.74 -2.55
N TRP A 56 19.18 11.08 -2.21
CA TRP A 56 19.15 9.63 -2.03
C TRP A 56 19.47 8.87 -3.32
N TYR A 57 18.91 9.30 -4.47
CA TYR A 57 19.23 8.67 -5.74
C TYR A 57 20.73 8.79 -6.07
N ARG A 58 21.33 9.97 -5.83
CA ARG A 58 22.76 10.19 -6.04
C ARG A 58 23.60 9.29 -5.15
N GLN A 59 23.27 9.20 -3.87
CA GLN A 59 23.97 8.33 -2.91
C GLN A 59 23.89 6.86 -3.31
N LEU A 60 22.70 6.38 -3.71
CA LEU A 60 22.50 5.01 -4.17
C LEU A 60 23.22 4.68 -5.49
N ALA A 61 23.59 5.71 -6.26
CA ALA A 61 24.40 5.61 -7.47
C ALA A 61 25.90 5.90 -7.21
N GLY A 62 26.38 5.76 -5.96
CA GLY A 62 27.78 5.98 -5.61
C GLY A 62 28.18 7.45 -5.54
N ALA A 63 27.26 8.31 -5.10
CA ALA A 63 27.39 9.77 -5.09
C ALA A 63 27.59 10.42 -6.48
N ASN A 64 27.18 9.71 -7.54
CA ASN A 64 27.21 10.26 -8.90
C ASN A 64 26.08 11.28 -9.10
N TYR A 65 26.41 12.47 -9.60
CA TYR A 65 25.43 13.51 -9.95
C TYR A 65 24.64 13.18 -11.21
N PHE A 66 25.24 12.47 -12.16
CA PHE A 66 24.62 12.12 -13.44
C PHE A 66 24.13 10.68 -13.41
N ILE A 67 22.88 10.52 -12.98
CA ILE A 67 22.24 9.21 -12.82
C ILE A 67 21.51 8.87 -14.12
N SER A 68 21.71 7.66 -14.65
CA SER A 68 20.91 7.16 -15.77
C SER A 68 19.47 6.84 -15.35
N VAL A 69 18.53 6.85 -16.29
CA VAL A 69 17.12 6.49 -16.02
C VAL A 69 17.01 5.09 -15.41
N ARG A 70 17.86 4.15 -15.85
CA ARG A 70 17.88 2.79 -15.29
C ARG A 70 18.29 2.79 -13.82
N GLN A 71 19.38 3.49 -13.47
CA GLN A 71 19.83 3.62 -12.07
C GLN A 71 18.79 4.33 -11.21
N PHE A 72 18.10 5.34 -11.75
CA PHE A 72 17.01 6.01 -11.07
C PHE A 72 15.87 5.02 -10.73
N LEU A 73 15.41 4.22 -11.71
CA LEU A 73 14.36 3.23 -11.50
C LEU A 73 14.78 2.10 -10.55
N GLU A 74 16.05 1.70 -10.55
CA GLU A 74 16.60 0.73 -9.61
C GLU A 74 16.68 1.32 -8.18
N ALA A 75 17.15 2.55 -8.04
CA ALA A 75 17.20 3.25 -6.76
C ALA A 75 15.80 3.51 -6.20
N GLU A 76 14.82 3.82 -7.05
CA GLU A 76 13.44 4.03 -6.64
C GLU A 76 12.79 2.78 -6.08
N ARG A 77 13.02 1.62 -6.73
CA ARG A 77 12.61 0.31 -6.18
C ARG A 77 13.22 0.07 -4.80
N LYS A 78 14.50 0.36 -4.61
CA LYS A 78 15.19 0.22 -3.31
C LYS A 78 14.61 1.15 -2.24
N ILE A 79 14.36 2.42 -2.57
CA ILE A 79 13.78 3.40 -1.64
C ILE A 79 12.37 2.99 -1.24
N ARG A 80 11.52 2.60 -2.19
CA ARG A 80 10.16 2.12 -1.90
C ARG A 80 10.18 0.89 -1.01
N PHE A 81 11.05 -0.06 -1.31
CA PHE A 81 11.22 -1.26 -0.50
C PHE A 81 11.65 -0.91 0.93
N LYS A 82 12.66 -0.04 1.10
CA LYS A 82 13.10 0.43 2.42
C LYS A 82 11.97 1.14 3.17
N SER A 83 11.18 1.97 2.49
CA SER A 83 10.02 2.64 3.11
C SER A 83 8.97 1.63 3.59
N LEU A 84 8.68 0.58 2.80
CA LEU A 84 7.75 -0.48 3.20
C LEU A 84 8.26 -1.28 4.39
N VAL A 85 9.56 -1.58 4.43
CA VAL A 85 10.20 -2.31 5.53
C VAL A 85 10.17 -1.48 6.81
N ASN A 86 10.53 -0.19 6.73
CA ASN A 86 10.48 0.74 7.86
C ASN A 86 9.06 0.95 8.43
N VAL A 87 8.04 1.03 7.57
CA VAL A 87 6.64 1.17 8.01
C VAL A 87 6.17 -0.06 8.78
N ASN A 88 6.68 -1.25 8.44
CA ASN A 88 6.37 -2.50 9.14
C ASN A 88 7.32 -2.79 10.31
N LYS A 89 8.19 -1.85 10.70
CA LYS A 89 9.22 -2.01 11.75
C LYS A 89 10.16 -3.22 11.55
N LEU A 90 10.24 -3.77 10.34
CA LEU A 90 11.08 -4.93 10.05
C LEU A 90 12.51 -4.50 9.72
N THR A 91 13.49 -5.36 9.99
CA THR A 91 14.87 -5.19 9.51
C THR A 91 15.07 -5.86 8.15
N MET A 92 16.05 -5.38 7.37
CA MET A 92 16.32 -5.93 6.02
C MET A 92 16.72 -7.41 6.05
N THR A 93 17.32 -7.88 7.14
CA THR A 93 17.72 -9.28 7.38
C THR A 93 16.52 -10.18 7.60
N GLU A 94 15.54 -9.73 8.42
CA GLU A 94 14.28 -10.45 8.63
C GLU A 94 13.54 -10.65 7.31
N VAL A 95 13.54 -9.64 6.44
CA VAL A 95 12.84 -9.71 5.15
C VAL A 95 13.46 -10.76 4.23
N THR A 96 14.79 -10.88 4.15
CA THR A 96 15.45 -11.92 3.35
C THR A 96 15.16 -13.33 3.84
N ASP A 97 15.02 -13.53 5.16
CA ASP A 97 14.70 -14.84 5.71
C ASP A 97 13.22 -15.20 5.52
N ILE A 98 12.31 -14.22 5.56
CA ILE A 98 10.88 -14.39 5.22
C ILE A 98 10.69 -14.93 3.79
N PHE A 99 11.54 -14.55 2.83
CA PHE A 99 11.37 -14.89 1.41
C PHE A 99 12.07 -16.18 0.95
N ARG A 100 12.73 -16.95 1.83
CA ARG A 100 13.30 -18.25 1.45
C ARG A 100 12.19 -19.27 1.15
N GLU A 101 12.30 -19.98 0.03
CA GLU A 101 11.32 -21.01 -0.34
C GLU A 101 11.57 -22.32 0.43
N PRO A 102 10.55 -22.89 1.10
CA PRO A 102 10.67 -24.16 1.80
C PRO A 102 10.44 -25.34 0.85
N GLU A 103 11.49 -25.85 0.22
CA GLU A 103 11.40 -27.16 -0.42
C GLU A 103 11.42 -28.26 0.67
N GLY A 104 10.31 -29.00 0.83
CA GLY A 104 10.28 -30.24 1.61
C GLY A 104 9.89 -30.16 3.10
N HIS A 105 9.54 -29.00 3.65
CA HIS A 105 9.31 -28.81 5.11
C HIS A 105 7.84 -28.66 5.55
N LYS A 106 6.89 -29.32 4.89
CA LYS A 106 5.44 -29.19 5.19
C LYS A 106 5.06 -29.51 6.64
N ALA A 107 5.68 -30.53 7.24
CA ALA A 107 5.39 -30.94 8.62
C ALA A 107 5.78 -29.87 9.65
N LYS A 108 6.97 -29.26 9.48
CA LYS A 108 7.44 -28.17 10.35
C LYS A 108 6.58 -26.92 10.20
N ILE A 109 6.20 -26.58 8.97
CA ILE A 109 5.32 -25.43 8.69
C ILE A 109 3.95 -25.62 9.38
N ASN A 110 3.40 -26.82 9.35
CA ASN A 110 2.14 -27.11 10.04
C ASN A 110 2.28 -26.98 11.56
N GLU A 111 3.34 -27.56 12.15
CA GLU A 111 3.57 -27.50 13.60
C GLU A 111 3.80 -26.06 14.09
N GLU A 112 4.63 -25.28 13.40
CA GLU A 112 4.86 -23.87 13.71
C GLU A 112 3.58 -23.05 13.53
N GLY A 113 2.80 -23.32 12.48
CA GLY A 113 1.51 -22.69 12.23
C GLY A 113 0.46 -23.02 13.28
N ASP A 114 0.38 -24.27 13.76
CA ASP A 114 -0.56 -24.69 14.81
C ASP A 114 -0.22 -24.03 16.17
N LYS A 115 1.07 -23.91 16.49
CA LYS A 115 1.53 -23.19 17.69
C LYS A 115 1.15 -21.72 17.66
N LEU A 116 1.42 -21.03 16.54
CA LEU A 116 1.06 -19.63 16.36
C LEU A 116 -0.46 -19.42 16.37
N LEU A 117 -1.22 -20.31 15.70
CA LEU A 117 -2.67 -20.24 15.68
C LEU A 117 -3.26 -20.39 17.09
N ALA A 118 -2.67 -21.23 17.95
CA ALA A 118 -3.10 -21.36 19.35
C ALA A 118 -2.84 -20.09 20.20
N CYS A 119 -1.87 -19.25 19.80
CA CYS A 119 -1.60 -17.96 20.47
C CYS A 119 -2.53 -16.84 20.00
N LEU A 120 -3.04 -16.93 18.77
CA LEU A 120 -3.97 -15.95 18.19
C LEU A 120 -5.37 -16.20 18.78
N SER A 121 -5.75 -15.41 19.78
CA SER A 121 -6.92 -15.64 20.66
C SER A 121 -8.32 -15.44 20.02
N SER A 122 -8.51 -15.72 18.73
CA SER A 122 -9.80 -15.55 18.04
C SER A 122 -10.18 -16.81 17.24
N ASP A 123 -11.13 -17.58 17.78
CA ASP A 123 -11.67 -18.81 17.18
C ASP A 123 -12.45 -18.61 15.87
N ASN A 124 -12.60 -17.38 15.37
CA ASN A 124 -13.22 -17.12 14.08
C ASN A 124 -12.56 -15.91 13.41
N LEU A 125 -12.21 -16.00 12.12
CA LEU A 125 -12.15 -14.79 11.31
C LEU A 125 -13.58 -14.24 11.27
N CYS A 126 -13.71 -13.05 11.82
CA CYS A 126 -14.85 -12.18 11.76
C CYS A 126 -15.55 -12.23 10.38
N SER A 127 -16.88 -12.39 10.40
CA SER A 127 -17.76 -12.34 9.22
C SER A 127 -17.62 -10.98 8.49
N GLU A 128 -18.21 -10.84 7.28
CA GLU A 128 -18.18 -9.57 6.51
C GLU A 128 -18.53 -8.31 7.34
N SER A 129 -19.31 -8.49 8.42
CA SER A 129 -19.74 -7.44 9.34
C SER A 129 -18.76 -7.06 10.45
N ASP A 130 -17.71 -7.84 10.71
CA ASP A 130 -16.83 -7.67 11.87
C ASP A 130 -15.38 -7.27 11.50
N VAL A 131 -15.01 -7.21 10.21
CA VAL A 131 -13.70 -6.68 9.79
C VAL A 131 -13.71 -5.15 9.88
N GLN A 132 -13.50 -4.62 11.09
CA GLN A 132 -13.37 -3.18 11.33
C GLN A 132 -12.03 -2.62 10.84
N LEU A 133 -11.78 -2.68 9.53
CA LEU A 133 -10.77 -1.84 8.88
C LEU A 133 -11.43 -0.51 8.50
N SER A 134 -11.82 0.26 9.53
CA SER A 134 -12.50 1.55 9.40
C SER A 134 -11.77 2.47 8.42
N GLY A 135 -12.30 2.61 7.20
CA GLY A 135 -11.82 3.55 6.18
C GLY A 135 -10.79 3.00 5.16
N GLU A 136 -10.31 1.77 5.30
CA GLU A 136 -9.33 1.19 4.35
C GLU A 136 -9.97 0.35 3.24
N GLU A 137 -11.26 0.01 3.37
CA GLU A 137 -12.00 -0.88 2.47
C GLU A 137 -11.84 -0.54 0.98
N GLY A 138 -11.91 0.75 0.62
CA GLY A 138 -11.71 1.22 -0.75
C GLY A 138 -10.28 0.97 -1.26
N VAL A 139 -9.27 1.15 -0.39
CA VAL A 139 -7.87 0.87 -0.70
C VAL A 139 -7.65 -0.62 -0.87
N VAL A 140 -8.23 -1.45 0.00
CA VAL A 140 -8.15 -2.92 -0.11
C VAL A 140 -8.82 -3.40 -1.40
N TYR A 141 -9.98 -2.83 -1.74
CA TYR A 141 -10.69 -3.14 -2.98
C TYR A 141 -9.87 -2.76 -4.22
N TYR A 142 -9.20 -1.60 -4.20
CA TYR A 142 -8.28 -1.17 -5.25
C TYR A 142 -7.08 -2.13 -5.39
N ILE A 143 -6.44 -2.51 -4.28
CA ILE A 143 -5.31 -3.45 -4.26
C ILE A 143 -5.75 -4.83 -4.76
N GLY A 144 -6.91 -5.31 -4.30
CA GLY A 144 -7.52 -6.56 -4.78
C GLY A 144 -7.71 -6.56 -6.29
N GLY A 145 -8.20 -5.45 -6.86
CA GLY A 145 -8.32 -5.28 -8.31
C GLY A 145 -6.99 -5.36 -9.06
N TYR A 146 -5.92 -4.79 -8.49
CA TYR A 146 -4.58 -4.90 -9.04
C TYR A 146 -4.03 -6.34 -8.97
N ILE A 147 -4.25 -7.04 -7.85
CA ILE A 147 -3.86 -8.45 -7.67
C ILE A 147 -4.59 -9.32 -8.70
N ALA A 148 -5.91 -9.18 -8.80
CA ALA A 148 -6.74 -9.88 -9.78
C ALA A 148 -6.23 -9.67 -11.21
N ARG A 149 -5.96 -8.41 -11.61
CA ARG A 149 -5.36 -8.09 -12.91
C ARG A 149 -4.03 -8.79 -13.14
N SER A 150 -3.16 -8.81 -12.14
CA SER A 150 -1.83 -9.40 -12.24
C SER A 150 -1.89 -10.92 -12.41
N LEU A 151 -2.83 -11.58 -11.72
CA LEU A 151 -3.08 -13.02 -11.86
C LEU A 151 -3.76 -13.36 -13.19
N LEU A 152 -4.71 -12.55 -13.65
CA LEU A 152 -5.39 -12.74 -14.93
C LEU A 152 -4.43 -12.71 -16.14
N LYS A 153 -3.32 -11.97 -16.07
CA LYS A 153 -2.28 -12.01 -17.12
C LYS A 153 -1.64 -13.39 -17.27
N ARG A 154 -1.67 -14.22 -16.22
CA ARG A 154 -1.03 -15.54 -16.16
C ARG A 154 -2.06 -16.68 -16.29
N THR A 155 -3.32 -16.42 -15.99
CA THR A 155 -4.41 -17.42 -15.99
C THR A 155 -5.13 -17.47 -17.33
N LYS A 156 -5.07 -18.61 -18.02
CA LYS A 156 -5.79 -18.84 -19.30
C LYS A 156 -7.18 -19.46 -19.12
N CYS A 157 -7.44 -20.09 -17.96
CA CYS A 157 -8.72 -20.73 -17.67
C CYS A 157 -9.82 -19.68 -17.44
N LYS A 158 -10.98 -19.87 -18.10
CA LYS A 158 -12.13 -18.96 -17.99
C LYS A 158 -12.79 -19.03 -16.61
N SER A 159 -13.01 -20.22 -16.07
CA SER A 159 -13.60 -20.41 -14.74
C SER A 159 -12.70 -19.88 -13.62
N CYS A 160 -11.38 -20.08 -13.72
CA CYS A 160 -10.46 -19.46 -12.76
C CYS A 160 -10.40 -17.93 -12.90
N SER A 161 -10.71 -17.40 -14.08
CA SER A 161 -10.74 -15.94 -14.28
C SER A 161 -11.96 -15.29 -13.64
N SER A 162 -13.13 -15.96 -13.67
CA SER A 162 -14.34 -15.45 -12.99
C SER A 162 -14.21 -15.48 -11.48
N LEU A 163 -13.43 -16.43 -10.94
CA LEU A 163 -13.07 -16.45 -9.51
C LEU A 163 -12.12 -15.31 -9.09
N LEU A 164 -11.44 -14.66 -10.04
CA LEU A 164 -10.48 -13.59 -9.76
C LEU A 164 -11.07 -12.19 -9.95
N ALA A 165 -12.01 -12.02 -10.89
CA ALA A 165 -12.57 -10.72 -11.23
C ALA A 165 -14.03 -10.81 -11.66
N LYS A 166 -14.86 -9.89 -11.15
CA LYS A 166 -16.27 -9.72 -11.56
C LYS A 166 -16.37 -9.21 -12.99
N ASN A 167 -15.57 -8.20 -13.34
CA ASN A 167 -15.57 -7.59 -14.68
C ASN A 167 -14.13 -7.38 -15.18
N ARG A 168 -13.87 -7.74 -16.44
CA ARG A 168 -12.57 -7.57 -17.10
C ARG A 168 -12.38 -6.18 -17.74
N SER A 169 -13.48 -5.49 -18.02
CA SER A 169 -13.47 -4.11 -18.47
C SER A 169 -13.38 -3.17 -17.28
N PRO A 170 -12.73 -2.00 -17.42
CA PRO A 170 -12.93 -0.90 -16.47
C PRO A 170 -14.44 -0.64 -16.36
N PRO A 171 -15.02 -0.48 -15.17
CA PRO A 171 -16.38 0.07 -15.06
C PRO A 171 -16.43 1.42 -15.80
N ASN A 172 -17.47 1.63 -16.60
CA ASN A 172 -17.67 2.90 -17.30
C ASN A 172 -17.86 4.01 -16.26
N LEU A 173 -17.21 5.15 -16.50
CA LEU A 173 -17.34 6.34 -15.67
C LEU A 173 -18.66 7.04 -16.03
N GLU A 174 -19.78 6.48 -15.60
CA GLU A 174 -21.03 7.22 -15.54
C GLU A 174 -21.07 7.89 -14.16
N LEU A 175 -20.97 9.22 -14.14
CA LEU A 175 -21.30 10.02 -12.97
C LEU A 175 -22.79 9.80 -12.70
N LEU A 176 -23.13 8.77 -11.93
CA LEU A 176 -24.50 8.48 -11.53
C LEU A 176 -24.87 9.46 -10.41
N GLU A 177 -25.87 10.29 -10.68
CA GLU A 177 -26.38 11.33 -9.78
C GLU A 177 -27.26 10.80 -8.64
N ASP A 178 -27.47 9.48 -8.52
CA ASP A 178 -28.44 8.94 -7.56
C ASP A 178 -27.82 7.99 -6.52
N TYR A 179 -28.02 8.37 -5.25
CA TYR A 179 -27.58 7.69 -4.04
C TYR A 179 -28.45 6.46 -3.77
N GLU A 180 -27.88 5.26 -3.90
CA GLU A 180 -28.42 4.04 -3.25
C GLU A 180 -27.44 3.52 -2.20
N GLU A 181 -27.90 3.54 -0.95
CA GLU A 181 -27.20 3.07 0.24
C GLU A 181 -27.05 1.54 0.22
N GLY A 182 -25.81 1.06 0.06
CA GLY A 182 -25.47 -0.32 0.43
C GLY A 182 -24.27 -0.93 -0.28
N SER A 183 -24.06 -0.64 -1.57
CA SER A 183 -23.02 -1.34 -2.38
C SER A 183 -21.90 -0.43 -2.91
N SER A 184 -21.93 0.88 -2.63
CA SER A 184 -21.36 1.87 -3.57
C SER A 184 -19.98 2.47 -3.23
N LYS A 185 -19.57 2.61 -1.95
CA LYS A 185 -18.40 3.47 -1.60
C LYS A 185 -17.02 2.93 -2.02
N LYS A 186 -16.79 1.61 -1.92
CA LYS A 186 -15.49 0.99 -2.27
C LYS A 186 -15.28 0.89 -3.79
N GLU A 187 -16.37 0.68 -4.52
CA GLU A 187 -16.36 0.64 -5.99
C GLU A 187 -16.17 2.04 -6.56
N GLU A 188 -16.84 3.04 -5.98
CA GLU A 188 -16.66 4.46 -6.30
C GLU A 188 -15.21 4.93 -6.07
N PHE A 189 -14.59 4.57 -4.95
CA PHE A 189 -13.18 4.87 -4.69
C PHE A 189 -12.25 4.23 -5.74
N CYS A 190 -12.53 2.98 -6.10
CA CYS A 190 -11.78 2.26 -7.12
C CYS A 190 -11.93 2.93 -8.51
N GLN A 191 -13.13 3.42 -8.83
CA GLN A 191 -13.44 4.17 -10.04
C GLN A 191 -12.73 5.52 -10.09
N LEU A 192 -12.71 6.29 -8.98
CA LEU A 192 -12.00 7.56 -8.86
C LEU A 192 -10.50 7.42 -9.21
N LEU A 193 -9.89 6.30 -8.83
CA LEU A 193 -8.46 6.03 -9.05
C LEU A 193 -8.15 5.32 -10.37
N ASN A 194 -9.16 4.82 -11.09
CA ASN A 194 -8.96 4.03 -12.30
C ASN A 194 -8.57 4.93 -13.48
N ARG A 195 -7.40 4.66 -14.09
CA ARG A 195 -6.91 5.36 -15.28
C ARG A 195 -6.95 4.49 -16.54
N GLY A 196 -7.93 3.60 -16.66
CA GLY A 196 -8.16 2.79 -17.87
C GLY A 196 -7.44 1.44 -17.89
N GLY A 197 -7.31 0.77 -16.75
CA GLY A 197 -6.76 -0.58 -16.72
C GLY A 197 -6.89 -1.33 -15.41
N LEU A 198 -7.59 -0.78 -14.43
CA LEU A 198 -7.90 -1.48 -13.19
C LEU A 198 -9.09 -2.41 -13.40
N VAL A 199 -9.04 -3.57 -12.75
CA VAL A 199 -10.04 -4.64 -12.84
C VAL A 199 -10.82 -4.66 -11.54
N THR A 200 -12.13 -4.91 -11.61
CA THR A 200 -12.97 -5.10 -10.42
C THR A 200 -12.68 -6.48 -9.82
N PRO A 201 -12.15 -6.58 -8.59
CA PRO A 201 -11.88 -7.88 -7.98
C PRO A 201 -13.18 -8.68 -7.76
N SER A 202 -13.06 -10.00 -7.71
CA SER A 202 -14.14 -10.84 -7.18
C SER A 202 -14.25 -10.69 -5.67
N ASP A 203 -15.39 -11.11 -5.11
CA ASP A 203 -15.58 -11.14 -3.66
C ASP A 203 -14.55 -12.07 -3.01
N HIS A 204 -14.23 -13.20 -3.63
CA HIS A 204 -13.15 -14.10 -3.17
C HIS A 204 -11.81 -13.38 -3.01
N VAL A 205 -11.39 -12.59 -4.01
CA VAL A 205 -10.12 -11.85 -3.95
C VAL A 205 -10.18 -10.74 -2.91
N TYR A 206 -11.29 -10.00 -2.85
CA TYR A 206 -11.47 -8.94 -1.88
C TYR A 206 -11.45 -9.44 -0.43
N LEU A 207 -12.26 -10.48 -0.13
CA LEU A 207 -12.32 -11.09 1.19
C LEU A 207 -10.99 -11.72 1.60
N THR A 208 -10.29 -12.37 0.66
CA THR A 208 -8.93 -12.87 0.92
C THR A 208 -7.99 -11.72 1.32
N CYS A 209 -8.05 -10.58 0.64
CA CYS A 209 -7.22 -9.41 1.00
C CYS A 209 -7.58 -8.85 2.38
N MET A 210 -8.87 -8.82 2.73
CA MET A 210 -9.34 -8.40 4.06
C MET A 210 -8.81 -9.34 5.15
N HIS A 211 -8.91 -10.65 4.96
CA HIS A 211 -8.38 -11.64 5.90
C HIS A 211 -6.85 -11.59 6.03
N VAL A 212 -6.13 -11.30 4.94
CA VAL A 212 -4.68 -11.08 4.98
C VAL A 212 -4.33 -9.89 5.87
N LEU A 213 -5.06 -8.78 5.74
CA LEU A 213 -4.82 -7.58 6.54
C LEU A 213 -5.17 -7.78 8.01
N GLN A 214 -6.28 -8.47 8.28
CA GLN A 214 -6.66 -8.84 9.64
C GLN A 214 -5.60 -9.74 10.29
N LEU A 215 -5.17 -10.82 9.62
CA LEU A 215 -4.12 -11.69 10.15
C LEU A 215 -2.81 -10.94 10.35
N LYS A 216 -2.48 -10.00 9.46
CA LYS A 216 -1.31 -9.13 9.61
C LYS A 216 -1.44 -8.21 10.83
N ALA A 217 -2.61 -7.65 11.12
CA ALA A 217 -2.82 -6.86 12.33
C ALA A 217 -2.64 -7.73 13.58
N GLU A 218 -3.33 -8.88 13.63
CA GLU A 218 -3.25 -9.81 14.77
C GLU A 218 -1.82 -10.33 15.06
N LEU A 219 -1.00 -10.52 14.02
CA LEU A 219 0.40 -10.97 14.16
C LEU A 219 1.40 -9.87 14.51
N PHE A 220 1.10 -8.60 14.22
CA PHE A 220 2.06 -7.50 14.36
C PHE A 220 1.63 -6.42 15.36
N ASP A 221 0.42 -6.52 15.91
CA ASP A 221 -0.06 -5.65 16.97
C ASP A 221 0.36 -6.14 18.37
N ASP A 222 0.71 -7.42 18.51
CA ASP A 222 1.29 -8.01 19.73
C ASP A 222 2.77 -8.39 19.52
N ASP A 223 3.65 -7.84 20.36
CA ASP A 223 5.10 -8.05 20.24
C ASP A 223 5.47 -9.54 20.40
N TYR A 224 4.72 -10.30 21.21
CA TYR A 224 4.97 -11.73 21.42
C TYR A 224 4.62 -12.58 20.19
N THR A 225 3.43 -12.40 19.60
CA THR A 225 3.07 -13.11 18.35
C THR A 225 3.96 -12.69 17.19
N GLN A 226 4.38 -11.43 17.15
CA GLN A 226 5.32 -10.92 16.15
C GLN A 226 6.67 -11.63 16.27
N GLU A 227 7.27 -11.66 17.46
CA GLU A 227 8.56 -12.33 17.70
C GLU A 227 8.47 -13.83 17.39
N LEU A 228 7.39 -14.50 17.82
CA LEU A 228 7.17 -15.92 17.56
C LEU A 228 7.03 -16.21 16.06
N PHE A 229 6.34 -15.33 15.31
CA PHE A 229 6.19 -15.44 13.87
C PHE A 229 7.50 -15.20 13.12
N LEU A 230 8.28 -14.19 13.52
CA LEU A 230 9.56 -13.89 12.91
C LEU A 230 10.65 -14.91 13.26
N ALA A 231 10.52 -15.61 14.40
CA ALA A 231 11.38 -16.72 14.78
C ALA A 231 11.08 -18.02 14.02
N SER A 232 9.98 -18.08 13.24
CA SER A 232 9.65 -19.24 12.40
C SER A 232 10.75 -19.51 11.38
N SER A 233 10.97 -20.80 11.10
CA SER A 233 11.90 -21.24 10.07
C SER A 233 11.48 -20.77 8.67
N PHE A 234 10.17 -20.59 8.45
CA PHE A 234 9.57 -20.23 7.16
C PHE A 234 8.36 -19.30 7.35
N PRO A 235 8.57 -18.04 7.76
CA PRO A 235 7.48 -17.15 8.16
C PRO A 235 6.42 -16.97 7.07
N ARG A 236 6.82 -16.83 5.79
CA ARG A 236 5.88 -16.72 4.67
C ARG A 236 4.99 -17.95 4.53
N ALA A 237 5.56 -19.15 4.65
CA ALA A 237 4.79 -20.38 4.48
C ALA A 237 3.90 -20.66 5.68
N VAL A 238 4.36 -20.33 6.88
CA VAL A 238 3.58 -20.35 8.12
C VAL A 238 2.42 -19.37 8.05
N PHE A 239 2.64 -18.14 7.56
CA PHE A 239 1.59 -17.14 7.35
C PHE A 239 0.49 -17.68 6.42
N VAL A 240 0.87 -18.24 5.27
CA VAL A 240 -0.08 -18.82 4.32
C VAL A 240 -0.83 -20.01 4.93
N ASN A 241 -0.16 -20.84 5.72
CA ASN A 241 -0.78 -21.97 6.41
C ASN A 241 -1.85 -21.51 7.42
N ILE A 242 -1.50 -20.56 8.28
CA ILE A 242 -2.40 -19.96 9.28
C ILE A 242 -3.58 -19.30 8.57
N LEU A 243 -3.33 -18.49 7.54
CA LEU A 243 -4.38 -17.83 6.76
C LEU A 243 -5.34 -18.85 6.14
N THR A 244 -4.82 -19.92 5.55
CA THR A 244 -5.65 -20.97 4.91
C THR A 244 -6.51 -21.68 5.95
N LYS A 245 -5.92 -22.06 7.10
CA LYS A 245 -6.66 -22.70 8.20
C LYS A 245 -7.74 -21.78 8.76
N LYS A 246 -7.41 -20.51 8.97
CA LYS A 246 -8.37 -19.51 9.45
C LYS A 246 -9.52 -19.32 8.45
N ILE A 247 -9.24 -19.17 7.14
CA ILE A 247 -10.28 -19.03 6.11
C ILE A 247 -11.20 -20.26 6.10
N LEU A 248 -10.63 -21.48 6.12
CA LEU A 248 -11.41 -22.73 6.11
C LEU A 248 -12.28 -22.93 7.36
N ASN A 249 -11.85 -22.40 8.51
CA ASN A 249 -12.60 -22.51 9.77
C ASN A 249 -13.74 -21.49 9.86
N THR A 250 -13.78 -20.47 9.00
CA THR A 250 -14.88 -19.49 8.95
C THR A 250 -16.11 -20.12 8.31
N SER A 251 -17.27 -20.03 8.97
CA SER A 251 -18.58 -20.52 8.50
C SER A 251 -19.06 -19.93 7.15
N ALA A 252 -18.42 -18.87 6.65
CA ALA A 252 -18.64 -18.33 5.31
C ALA A 252 -18.05 -19.21 4.18
N SER A 253 -17.18 -20.18 4.50
CA SER A 253 -16.59 -21.09 3.51
C SER A 253 -17.62 -21.92 2.77
N ASP A 254 -18.71 -22.31 3.46
CA ASP A 254 -19.76 -23.16 2.89
C ASP A 254 -20.60 -22.45 1.82
N SER A 255 -20.61 -21.10 1.78
CA SER A 255 -21.24 -20.32 0.71
C SER A 255 -20.26 -19.84 -0.36
N ILE A 256 -18.97 -19.72 -0.01
CA ILE A 256 -17.89 -19.21 -0.88
C ILE A 256 -17.35 -20.29 -1.83
N PHE A 257 -17.36 -21.57 -1.43
CA PHE A 257 -16.81 -22.70 -2.22
C PHE A 257 -17.87 -23.63 -2.83
N SER A 258 -19.17 -23.34 -2.64
CA SER A 258 -20.29 -24.19 -3.10
C SER A 258 -20.90 -23.79 -4.46
N GLN A 259 -20.23 -22.97 -5.28
CA GLN A 259 -20.65 -22.64 -6.65
C GLN A 259 -19.59 -23.03 -7.69
#